data_AF-A0A1V2W7C1-F1
#
_entry.id   AF-A0A1V2W7C1-F1
#
_cell.length_a   1.000
_cell.length_b   1.000
_cell.length_c   1.000
_cell.angle_alpha   90.00
_cell.angle_beta   90.00
_cell.angle_gamma   90.00
#
_symmetry.space_group_name_H-M   'P 1'
#
loop_
_entity.id
_entity.type
_entity.pdbx_description
1 polymer ?
#
loop_
_entity_poly.entity_id
_entity_poly.type
_entity_poly.pdbx_seq_one_letter_code
_entity_poly.pdbx_strand_id
1 'polypeptide(L)'
;QRQIGFAEAESAGKKRVTKRQRFLAEMEKVVPWSRLLSVIGPYYPKGERGRPPIGLERMLRIYLLQQWYGLSDEGLEDALYDSIAMRAFAGIDLARENVPDATTLLKFRRLLVEHALTRKLFDEIGIELCERGLMMKEGTLVDATIFEAAPSTKNAGKSR
;
A
#
# COMPACT_ATOMS: atom_id res chain seq x y z
N GLN A 1 -14.08 15.30 9.27
CA GLN A 1 -13.09 15.52 10.35
C GLN A 1 -12.69 14.15 10.88
N ARG A 2 -11.48 13.66 10.54
CA ARG A 2 -11.02 12.30 10.91
C ARG A 2 -10.56 12.38 12.37
N GLN A 3 -11.27 11.70 13.26
CA GLN A 3 -10.93 11.65 14.69
C GLN A 3 -9.73 10.71 14.86
N ILE A 4 -8.63 11.25 15.38
CA ILE A 4 -7.38 10.52 15.58
C ILE A 4 -7.61 9.45 16.65
N GLY A 5 -7.36 8.19 16.31
CA GLY A 5 -7.53 7.08 17.24
C GLY A 5 -6.50 7.13 18.39
N PHE A 6 -6.83 6.56 19.54
CA PHE A 6 -5.96 6.58 20.73
C PHE A 6 -4.54 6.06 20.45
N ALA A 7 -4.40 5.08 19.55
CA ALA A 7 -3.12 4.53 19.12
C ALA A 7 -2.30 5.47 18.21
N GLU A 8 -2.95 6.33 17.43
CA GLU A 8 -2.27 7.41 16.68
C GLU A 8 -1.79 8.51 17.64
N ALA A 9 -2.58 8.82 18.68
CA ALA A 9 -2.20 9.78 19.72
C ALA A 9 -1.00 9.30 20.56
N GLU A 10 -0.93 8.02 20.92
CA GLU A 10 0.24 7.44 21.60
C GLU A 10 1.50 7.43 20.72
N SER A 11 1.34 7.28 19.41
CA SER A 11 2.46 7.35 18.46
C SER A 11 2.96 8.78 18.26
N ALA A 12 2.08 9.79 18.33
CA ALA A 12 2.45 11.20 18.26
C ALA A 12 3.31 11.66 19.45
N GLY A 13 3.23 10.96 20.60
CA GLY A 13 4.06 11.23 21.78
C GLY A 13 5.48 10.65 21.74
N LYS A 14 5.82 9.78 20.77
CA LYS A 14 7.14 9.13 20.69
C LYS A 14 8.15 9.99 19.91
N LYS A 15 9.27 10.37 20.57
CA LYS A 15 10.38 11.14 19.96
C LYS A 15 11.07 10.47 18.76
N ARG A 16 10.90 9.15 18.55
CA ARG A 16 11.60 8.40 17.49
C ARG A 16 10.61 7.82 16.49
N VAL A 17 10.67 8.34 15.26
CA VAL A 17 9.99 7.75 14.10
C VAL A 17 10.77 6.51 13.65
N THR A 18 10.10 5.35 13.60
CA THR A 18 10.70 4.09 13.16
C THR A 18 10.95 4.08 11.65
N LYS A 19 11.88 3.24 11.18
CA LYS A 19 12.12 3.03 9.73
C LYS A 19 10.82 2.64 9.01
N ARG A 20 10.02 1.77 9.62
CA ARG A 20 8.70 1.34 9.12
C ARG A 20 7.74 2.52 8.95
N GLN A 21 7.60 3.37 9.96
CA GLN A 21 6.71 4.54 9.88
C GLN A 21 7.15 5.50 8.77
N ARG A 22 8.45 5.75 8.60
CA ARG A 22 8.95 6.58 7.49
C ARG A 22 8.61 5.97 6.14
N PHE A 23 8.89 4.67 5.97
CA PHE A 23 8.58 3.96 4.73
C PHE A 23 7.08 4.05 4.39
N LEU A 24 6.20 3.74 5.34
CA LEU A 24 4.75 3.81 5.11
C LEU A 24 4.26 5.22 4.82
N ALA A 25 4.83 6.25 5.47
CA ALA A 25 4.51 7.65 5.19
C ALA A 25 4.96 8.10 3.79
N GLU A 26 6.10 7.59 3.30
CA GLU A 26 6.55 7.85 1.93
C GLU A 26 5.66 7.11 0.92
N MET A 27 5.32 5.84 1.17
CA MET A 27 4.41 5.10 0.30
C MET A 27 3.03 5.74 0.20
N GLU A 28 2.49 6.31 1.28
CA GLU A 28 1.22 7.03 1.24
C GLU A 28 1.24 8.20 0.23
N LYS A 29 2.40 8.83 -0.01
CA LYS A 29 2.57 9.93 -0.98
C LYS A 29 2.87 9.43 -2.40
N VAL A 30 3.47 8.26 -2.52
CA VAL A 30 3.96 7.73 -3.82
C VAL A 30 2.91 6.87 -4.50
N VAL A 31 2.11 6.12 -3.75
CA VAL A 31 1.10 5.23 -4.31
C VAL A 31 -0.04 6.07 -4.96
N PRO A 32 -0.41 5.80 -6.23
CA PRO A 32 -1.47 6.53 -6.91
C PRO A 32 -2.86 6.01 -6.49
N TRP A 33 -3.25 6.25 -5.24
CA TRP A 33 -4.45 5.67 -4.62
C TRP A 33 -5.70 5.79 -5.48
N SER A 34 -6.03 6.99 -5.96
CA SER A 34 -7.24 7.23 -6.76
C SER A 34 -7.28 6.41 -8.05
N ARG A 35 -6.13 6.22 -8.72
CA ARG A 35 -6.04 5.39 -9.93
C ARG A 35 -6.26 3.91 -9.59
N LEU A 36 -5.58 3.41 -8.56
CA LEU A 36 -5.72 2.02 -8.12
C LEU A 36 -7.15 1.69 -7.66
N LEU A 37 -7.80 2.60 -6.92
CA LEU A 37 -9.18 2.43 -6.49
C LEU A 37 -10.15 2.41 -7.67
N SER A 38 -9.91 3.24 -8.69
CA SER A 38 -10.75 3.28 -9.89
C SER A 38 -10.67 1.99 -10.70
N VAL A 39 -9.49 1.34 -10.73
CA VAL A 39 -9.28 0.05 -11.40
C VAL A 39 -10.04 -1.09 -10.69
N ILE A 40 -10.06 -1.11 -9.35
CA ILE A 40 -10.67 -2.20 -8.57
C ILE A 40 -12.17 -1.96 -8.32
N GLY A 41 -12.58 -0.70 -8.17
CA GLY A 41 -13.93 -0.28 -7.78
C GLY A 41 -15.08 -0.98 -8.51
N PRO A 42 -15.03 -1.15 -9.85
CA PRO A 42 -16.09 -1.85 -10.60
C PRO A 42 -16.32 -3.31 -10.19
N TYR A 43 -15.29 -3.97 -9.66
CA TYR A 43 -15.33 -5.38 -9.28
C TYR A 43 -15.55 -5.59 -7.78
N TYR A 44 -15.40 -4.53 -6.97
CA TYR A 44 -15.49 -4.64 -5.52
C TYR A 44 -16.95 -4.74 -5.05
N PRO A 45 -17.28 -5.63 -4.11
CA PRO A 45 -18.64 -5.79 -3.62
C PRO A 45 -19.17 -4.48 -3.02
N LYS A 46 -20.42 -4.13 -3.36
CA LYS A 46 -21.08 -2.89 -2.92
C LYS A 46 -21.91 -3.04 -1.63
N GLY A 47 -22.03 -4.26 -1.11
CA GLY A 47 -22.72 -4.51 0.16
C GLY A 47 -24.24 -4.34 0.09
N GLU A 48 -24.86 -4.80 -1.00
CA GLU A 48 -26.32 -4.66 -1.20
C GLU A 48 -27.15 -5.53 -0.25
N ARG A 49 -26.57 -6.59 0.32
CA ARG A 49 -27.20 -7.47 1.33
C ARG A 49 -26.18 -7.99 2.35
N GLY A 50 -26.51 -7.90 3.64
CA GLY A 50 -25.69 -8.43 4.75
C GLY A 50 -24.75 -7.40 5.38
N ARG A 51 -23.72 -7.89 6.08
CA ARG A 51 -22.69 -7.03 6.69
C ARG A 51 -21.99 -6.23 5.57
N PRO A 52 -21.86 -4.90 5.69
CA PRO A 52 -21.19 -4.11 4.68
C PRO A 52 -19.75 -4.63 4.49
N PRO A 53 -19.27 -4.72 3.24
CA PRO A 53 -17.90 -5.10 2.98
C PRO A 53 -16.97 -4.06 3.59
N ILE A 54 -15.75 -4.50 3.94
CA ILE A 54 -14.70 -3.61 4.39
C ILE A 54 -14.42 -2.58 3.28
N GLY A 55 -14.07 -1.34 3.62
CA GLY A 55 -13.78 -0.33 2.62
C GLY A 55 -12.68 -0.78 1.64
N LEU A 56 -12.91 -0.59 0.33
CA LEU A 56 -11.96 -0.95 -0.72
C LEU A 56 -10.56 -0.37 -0.47
N GLU A 57 -10.51 0.90 -0.06
CA GLU A 57 -9.26 1.60 0.23
C GLU A 57 -8.45 0.93 1.34
N ARG A 58 -9.15 0.43 2.37
CA ARG A 58 -8.52 -0.34 3.46
C ARG A 58 -7.98 -1.66 2.94
N MET A 59 -8.78 -2.41 2.18
CA MET A 59 -8.34 -3.70 1.63
C MET A 59 -7.14 -3.54 0.70
N LEU A 60 -7.12 -2.49 -0.11
CA LEU A 60 -5.98 -2.17 -0.97
C LEU A 60 -4.72 -1.86 -0.16
N ARG A 61 -4.82 -1.04 0.90
CA ARG A 61 -3.67 -0.76 1.78
C ARG A 61 -3.13 -2.01 2.45
N ILE A 62 -4.01 -2.86 2.95
CA ILE A 62 -3.64 -4.14 3.56
C ILE A 62 -2.95 -5.04 2.53
N TYR A 63 -3.49 -5.13 1.31
CA TYR A 63 -2.86 -5.89 0.24
C TYR A 63 -1.46 -5.36 -0.10
N LEU A 64 -1.25 -4.05 -0.18
CA LEU A 64 0.08 -3.47 -0.42
C LEU A 64 1.06 -3.76 0.73
N LEU A 65 0.60 -3.71 1.99
CA LEU A 65 1.41 -4.16 3.13
C LEU A 65 1.83 -5.63 2.97
N GLN A 66 0.91 -6.49 2.52
CA GLN A 66 1.21 -7.89 2.25
C GLN A 66 2.37 -8.03 1.24
N GLN A 67 2.32 -7.25 0.15
CA GLN A 67 3.33 -7.30 -0.90
C GLN A 67 4.68 -6.70 -0.47
N TRP A 68 4.69 -5.56 0.23
CA TRP A 68 5.94 -4.91 0.66
C TRP A 68 6.73 -5.70 1.70
N TYR A 69 6.02 -6.41 2.57
CA TYR A 69 6.64 -7.18 3.66
C TYR A 69 6.71 -8.69 3.37
N GLY A 70 6.25 -9.14 2.19
CA GLY A 70 6.28 -10.56 1.80
C GLY A 70 5.49 -11.46 2.76
N LEU A 71 4.36 -10.97 3.29
CA LEU A 71 3.59 -11.66 4.32
C LEU A 71 2.59 -12.65 3.70
N SER A 72 2.34 -13.77 4.38
CA SER A 72 1.18 -14.63 4.10
C SER A 72 -0.11 -13.94 4.56
N ASP A 73 -1.28 -14.55 4.35
CA ASP A 73 -2.54 -14.00 4.91
C ASP A 73 -2.52 -14.00 6.43
N GLU A 74 -2.17 -15.13 7.03
CA GLU A 74 -2.07 -15.28 8.48
C GLU A 74 -1.00 -14.34 9.05
N GLY A 75 0.18 -14.28 8.42
CA GLY A 75 1.24 -13.38 8.85
C GLY A 75 0.89 -11.90 8.72
N LEU A 76 0.01 -11.54 7.77
CA LEU A 76 -0.50 -10.17 7.64
C LEU A 76 -1.54 -9.84 8.71
N GLU A 77 -2.43 -10.78 9.01
CA GLU A 77 -3.39 -10.67 10.11
C GLU A 77 -2.65 -10.44 11.44
N ASP A 78 -1.69 -11.29 11.77
CA ASP A 78 -0.86 -11.16 12.98
C ASP A 78 -0.12 -9.80 13.01
N ALA A 79 0.49 -9.41 11.89
CA ALA A 79 1.23 -8.16 11.80
C ALA A 79 0.35 -6.92 12.01
N LEU A 80 -0.93 -6.97 11.63
CA LEU A 80 -1.90 -5.87 11.85
C LEU A 80 -2.35 -5.78 13.32
N TYR A 81 -2.41 -6.90 14.04
CA TYR A 81 -2.61 -6.88 15.50
C TYR A 81 -1.39 -6.33 16.23
N ASP A 82 -0.19 -6.78 15.88
CA ASP A 82 1.05 -6.46 16.58
C ASP A 82 1.61 -5.06 16.26
N SER A 83 1.40 -4.56 15.04
CA SER A 83 2.04 -3.33 14.57
C SER A 83 1.08 -2.15 14.46
N ILE A 84 1.16 -1.23 15.43
CA ILE A 84 0.44 0.06 15.40
C ILE A 84 0.71 0.81 14.09
N ALA A 85 1.93 0.77 13.56
CA ALA A 85 2.28 1.47 12.32
C ALA A 85 1.56 0.90 11.09
N MET A 86 1.51 -0.43 10.95
CA MET A 86 0.78 -1.08 9.85
C MET A 86 -0.72 -0.87 9.99
N ARG A 87 -1.21 -0.94 11.23
CA ARG A 87 -2.62 -0.70 11.54
C ARG A 87 -3.06 0.73 11.22
N ALA A 88 -2.25 1.72 11.62
CA ALA A 88 -2.48 3.13 11.30
C ALA A 88 -2.46 3.37 9.79
N PHE A 89 -1.50 2.78 9.08
CA PHE A 89 -1.44 2.85 7.62
C PHE A 89 -2.70 2.26 6.98
N ALA A 90 -3.15 1.08 7.41
CA ALA A 90 -4.40 0.47 6.94
C ALA A 90 -5.67 1.24 7.37
N GLY A 91 -5.55 2.26 8.22
CA GLY A 91 -6.67 3.02 8.75
C GLY A 91 -7.63 2.16 9.57
N ILE A 92 -7.10 1.18 10.31
CA ILE A 92 -7.87 0.32 11.21
C ILE A 92 -7.83 0.92 12.61
N ASP A 93 -8.99 1.11 13.22
CA ASP A 93 -9.13 1.46 14.62
C ASP A 93 -9.73 0.28 15.38
N LEU A 94 -8.93 -0.40 16.21
CA LEU A 94 -9.39 -1.57 16.98
C LEU A 94 -10.50 -1.25 17.98
N ALA A 95 -10.70 0.02 18.34
CA ALA A 95 -11.83 0.42 19.18
C ALA A 95 -13.17 0.36 18.42
N ARG A 96 -13.13 0.32 17.08
CA ARG A 96 -14.31 0.38 16.22
C ARG A 96 -14.48 -0.88 15.38
N GLU A 97 -13.39 -1.52 14.98
CA GLU A 97 -13.37 -2.54 13.93
C GLU A 97 -12.24 -3.55 14.18
N ASN A 98 -12.51 -4.83 13.89
CA ASN A 98 -11.48 -5.88 13.95
C ASN A 98 -10.60 -5.89 12.70
N VAL A 99 -9.38 -6.42 12.84
CA VAL A 99 -8.51 -6.76 11.71
C VAL A 99 -9.24 -7.77 10.81
N PRO A 100 -9.19 -7.62 9.48
CA PRO A 100 -9.73 -8.62 8.57
C PRO A 100 -8.98 -9.94 8.71
N ASP A 101 -9.71 -11.04 8.90
CA ASP A 101 -9.12 -12.36 9.00
C ASP A 101 -8.45 -12.81 7.69
N ALA A 102 -7.56 -13.80 7.78
CA ALA A 102 -6.83 -14.38 6.66
C ALA A 102 -7.76 -14.81 5.51
N THR A 103 -8.96 -15.30 5.81
CA THR A 103 -9.92 -15.72 4.76
C THR A 103 -10.50 -14.55 3.98
N THR A 104 -10.67 -13.41 4.63
CA THR A 104 -11.13 -12.15 4.04
C THR A 104 -10.04 -11.57 3.13
N LEU A 105 -8.78 -11.62 3.57
CA LEU A 105 -7.61 -11.24 2.78
C LEU A 105 -7.47 -12.12 1.52
N LEU A 106 -7.63 -13.44 1.69
CA LEU A 106 -7.62 -14.40 0.61
C LEU A 106 -8.72 -14.12 -0.43
N LYS A 107 -9.94 -13.80 -0.01
CA LYS A 107 -11.05 -13.45 -0.92
C LYS A 107 -10.71 -12.22 -1.76
N PHE A 108 -10.10 -11.20 -1.15
CA PHE A 108 -9.68 -10.01 -1.89
C PHE A 108 -8.60 -10.32 -2.92
N ARG A 109 -7.60 -11.13 -2.56
CA ARG A 109 -6.60 -11.58 -3.56
C ARG A 109 -7.21 -12.36 -4.70
N ARG A 110 -8.14 -13.26 -4.42
CA ARG A 110 -8.84 -14.03 -5.47
C ARG A 110 -9.57 -13.10 -6.43
N LEU A 111 -10.26 -12.08 -5.92
CA LEU A 111 -10.90 -11.03 -6.73
C LEU A 111 -9.89 -10.32 -7.65
N LEU A 112 -8.70 -9.97 -7.13
CA LEU A 112 -7.66 -9.33 -7.95
C LEU A 112 -7.15 -10.25 -9.06
N VAL A 113 -6.95 -11.53 -8.77
CA VAL A 113 -6.46 -12.52 -9.74
C VAL A 113 -7.53 -12.84 -10.79
N GLU A 114 -8.77 -13.09 -10.36
CA GLU A 114 -9.90 -13.44 -11.20
C GLU A 114 -10.17 -12.39 -12.28
N HIS A 115 -10.00 -11.11 -11.94
CA HIS A 115 -10.19 -10.00 -12.87
C HIS A 115 -8.89 -9.47 -13.49
N ALA A 116 -7.77 -10.20 -13.34
CA ALA A 116 -6.44 -9.83 -13.83
C ALA A 116 -6.00 -8.41 -13.41
N LEU A 117 -6.41 -7.97 -12.22
CA LEU A 117 -6.18 -6.62 -11.70
C LEU A 117 -4.75 -6.44 -11.19
N THR A 118 -4.09 -7.50 -10.73
CA THR A 118 -2.70 -7.40 -10.22
C THR A 118 -1.76 -6.76 -11.24
N ARG A 119 -1.89 -7.13 -12.52
CA ARG A 119 -1.08 -6.54 -13.59
C ARG A 119 -1.46 -5.08 -13.84
N LYS A 120 -2.75 -4.76 -13.89
CA LYS A 120 -3.23 -3.39 -14.07
C LYS A 120 -2.75 -2.47 -12.94
N LEU A 121 -2.77 -2.95 -11.69
CA LEU A 121 -2.26 -2.19 -10.54
C LEU A 121 -0.75 -1.92 -10.67
N PHE A 122 0.03 -2.91 -11.14
CA PHE A 122 1.45 -2.73 -11.42
C PHE A 122 1.68 -1.69 -12.51
N ASP A 123 0.91 -1.76 -13.60
CA ASP A 123 1.03 -0.81 -14.71
C ASP A 123 0.72 0.62 -14.25
N GLU A 124 -0.33 0.83 -13.44
CA GLU A 124 -0.67 2.14 -12.87
C GLU A 124 0.43 2.71 -11.96
N ILE A 125 1.05 1.85 -11.14
CA ILE A 125 2.19 2.27 -10.30
C ILE A 125 3.40 2.60 -11.19
N GLY A 126 3.65 1.83 -12.23
CA GLY A 126 4.71 2.08 -13.20
C GLY A 126 4.53 3.40 -13.95
N ILE A 127 3.31 3.72 -14.35
CA ILE A 127 2.96 5.00 -14.99
C ILE A 127 3.25 6.17 -14.04
N GLU A 128 2.78 6.09 -12.79
CA GLU A 128 3.02 7.15 -11.78
C GLU A 128 4.52 7.36 -11.51
N LEU A 129 5.29 6.26 -11.43
CA LEU A 129 6.74 6.36 -11.24
C LEU A 129 7.43 6.97 -12.47
N CYS A 130 7.02 6.59 -13.67
CA CYS A 130 7.53 7.17 -14.92
C CYS A 130 7.22 8.68 -15.01
N GLU A 131 5.99 9.10 -14.67
CA GLU A 131 5.59 10.51 -14.60
C GLU A 131 6.45 11.32 -13.61
N ARG A 132 6.95 10.66 -12.55
CA ARG A 132 7.86 11.25 -11.56
C ARG A 132 9.35 11.14 -11.94
N GLY A 133 9.67 10.60 -13.12
CA GLY A 133 11.05 10.41 -13.60
C GLY A 133 11.79 9.25 -12.92
N LEU A 134 11.08 8.32 -12.26
CA LEU A 134 11.60 7.15 -11.60
C LEU A 134 11.39 5.91 -12.49
N MET A 135 12.45 5.10 -12.71
CA MET A 135 12.35 3.88 -13.52
C MET A 135 12.14 2.64 -12.65
N MET A 136 11.13 1.83 -12.95
CA MET A 136 10.99 0.47 -12.41
C MET A 136 11.77 -0.53 -13.27
N LYS A 137 12.60 -1.37 -12.65
CA LYS A 137 13.08 -2.62 -13.30
C LYS A 137 12.03 -3.71 -13.04
N GLU A 138 11.59 -4.40 -14.10
CA GLU A 138 10.77 -5.61 -14.00
C GLU A 138 11.41 -6.61 -13.04
N GLY A 139 10.66 -7.11 -12.06
CA GLY A 139 11.04 -8.34 -11.35
C GLY A 139 10.61 -8.47 -9.89
N THR A 140 10.67 -7.42 -9.06
CA THR A 140 10.45 -7.63 -7.61
C THR A 140 9.90 -6.37 -6.93
N LEU A 141 8.75 -6.51 -6.29
CA LEU A 141 8.02 -5.47 -5.53
C LEU A 141 8.79 -4.97 -4.28
N VAL A 142 9.96 -5.53 -3.99
CA VAL A 142 10.65 -5.41 -2.69
C VAL A 142 11.94 -4.59 -2.73
N ASP A 143 12.40 -4.11 -3.89
CA ASP A 143 13.61 -3.28 -3.94
C ASP A 143 13.49 -2.03 -4.82
N ALA A 144 12.40 -1.28 -4.63
CA ALA A 144 12.42 0.15 -4.92
C ALA A 144 13.21 0.87 -3.82
N THR A 145 14.50 0.57 -3.70
CA THR A 145 15.44 1.56 -3.20
C THR A 145 15.31 2.73 -4.17
N ILE A 146 14.66 3.80 -3.73
CA ILE A 146 14.57 5.08 -4.42
C ILE A 146 16.01 5.59 -4.54
N PHE A 147 16.72 5.16 -5.57
CA PHE A 147 17.94 5.81 -5.99
C PHE A 147 17.49 7.10 -6.66
N GLU A 148 17.79 8.24 -6.02
CA GLU A 148 17.93 9.49 -6.76
C GLU A 148 18.69 9.16 -8.03
N ALA A 149 18.06 9.37 -9.19
CA ALA A 149 18.76 9.27 -10.45
C ALA A 149 19.95 10.22 -10.35
N ALA A 150 21.18 9.67 -10.36
CA ALA A 150 22.37 10.49 -10.43
C ALA A 150 22.18 11.48 -11.59
N PRO A 151 22.41 12.79 -11.39
CA PRO A 151 22.22 13.77 -12.45
C PRO A 151 23.15 13.41 -13.59
N SER A 152 22.53 13.09 -14.73
CA SER A 152 23.21 12.81 -15.99
C SER A 152 24.20 13.93 -16.30
N THR A 153 25.47 13.67 -16.05
CA THR A 153 26.59 14.57 -16.38
C THR A 153 27.71 13.76 -17.02
N LYS A 154 27.48 13.28 -18.25
CA LYS A 154 28.50 12.98 -19.27
C LYS A 154 27.77 12.54 -20.55
N ASN A 155 27.89 13.18 -21.71
CA ASN A 155 29.03 13.90 -22.25
C ASN A 155 28.57 15.12 -23.07
N ALA A 156 28.96 16.30 -22.62
CA ALA A 156 29.24 17.42 -23.52
C ALA A 156 30.74 17.39 -23.84
N GLY A 157 31.08 17.31 -25.13
CA GLY A 157 32.35 17.82 -25.67
C GLY A 157 33.54 16.85 -25.83
N LYS A 158 33.79 16.43 -27.08
CA LYS A 158 35.09 16.45 -27.82
C LYS A 158 34.90 15.67 -29.12
N SER A 159 34.74 16.31 -30.29
CA SER A 159 35.82 16.83 -31.15
C SER A 159 37.12 16.02 -31.09
N ARG A 160 37.31 15.12 -32.06
CA ARG A 160 38.41 15.13 -33.03
C ARG A 160 38.08 14.23 -34.21
#